data_AF-A0A9W9SFU2-F1
#
_entry.id   AF-A0A9W9SFU2-F1
#
_cell.length_a   1.000
_cell.length_b   1.000
_cell.length_c   1.000
_cell.angle_alpha   90.00
_cell.angle_beta   90.00
_cell.angle_gamma   90.00
#
_symmetry.space_group_name_H-M   'P 1'
#
loop_
_entity.id
_entity.type
_entity.pdbx_description
1 polymer ?
#
loop_
_entity_poly.entity_id
_entity_poly.type
_entity_poly.pdbx_seq_one_letter_code
_entity_poly.pdbx_strand_id
1 'polypeptide(L)'
;MTDLLGVYAMIVFVIWTGRTRLMGYVASVATELKLHEAAILIGDQDTEHTPELIAKARAWFTLCCLDLQTNLSRPFVINNMRQYLGYAKYLVMSPYRHPVDNRICDCIQGFTIAGDLKGKLQNSQMRCKPLPQAVIDLLNSSDEAVDKWLHEVTNKVHPLYQTFSEKQDRNRLLVPFGFMKLYINGLVLQGMGSPDDLTSDPVRIEFIRRALDSASLIVETQHDSTSFRRAFKYSIDYAGVPLYYAISFILKALPLAYSFVDPRRLLTRVEQAAEMFDEGGAQDTANELRRDRDRIAALTQTVLTPRTIQNPSGDIPLGELFDIPSFIEDMQTWDENFPALGIFPSE
;
A
#
# COMPACT_ATOMS: atom_id res chain seq x y z
N MET A 1 -30.42 -8.42 7.05
CA MET A 1 -29.85 -8.21 8.39
C MET A 1 -28.39 -8.57 8.27
N THR A 2 -27.52 -7.58 8.04
CA THR A 2 -26.09 -7.83 7.82
C THR A 2 -25.46 -8.19 9.15
N ASP A 3 -24.87 -9.38 9.27
CA ASP A 3 -24.10 -9.78 10.43
C ASP A 3 -22.61 -9.40 10.24
N LEU A 4 -21.79 -9.67 11.25
CA LEU A 4 -20.35 -9.39 11.20
C LEU A 4 -19.66 -10.12 10.01
N LEU A 5 -20.15 -11.30 9.65
CA LEU A 5 -19.65 -12.08 8.51
C LEU A 5 -19.94 -11.38 7.19
N GLY A 6 -21.13 -10.77 7.05
CA GLY A 6 -21.47 -9.92 5.91
C GLY A 6 -20.49 -8.78 5.71
N VAL A 7 -20.08 -8.09 6.79
CA VAL A 7 -19.06 -7.01 6.71
C VAL A 7 -17.71 -7.57 6.24
N TYR A 8 -17.25 -8.69 6.79
CA TYR A 8 -16.00 -9.32 6.33
C TYR A 8 -16.08 -9.75 4.87
N ALA A 9 -17.20 -10.31 4.43
CA ALA A 9 -17.41 -10.68 3.03
C ALA A 9 -17.33 -9.45 2.11
N MET A 10 -17.94 -8.33 2.51
CA MET A 10 -17.86 -7.07 1.78
C MET A 10 -16.42 -6.54 1.72
N ILE A 11 -15.69 -6.56 2.85
CA ILE A 11 -14.27 -6.16 2.89
C ILE A 11 -13.45 -6.99 1.91
N VAL A 12 -13.56 -8.31 1.98
CA VAL A 12 -12.82 -9.24 1.11
C VAL A 12 -13.16 -8.99 -0.34
N PHE A 13 -14.45 -8.83 -0.66
CA PHE A 13 -14.91 -8.53 -2.02
C PHE A 13 -14.31 -7.23 -2.57
N VAL A 14 -14.32 -6.15 -1.77
CA VAL A 14 -13.79 -4.85 -2.19
C VAL A 14 -12.28 -4.89 -2.41
N ILE A 15 -11.53 -5.55 -1.52
CA ILE A 15 -10.07 -5.72 -1.68
C ILE A 15 -9.77 -6.57 -2.91
N TRP A 16 -10.48 -7.70 -3.06
CA TRP A 16 -10.25 -8.63 -4.17
C TRP A 16 -10.55 -7.99 -5.52
N THR A 17 -11.65 -7.24 -5.63
CA THR A 17 -12.04 -6.59 -6.89
C THR A 17 -11.31 -5.27 -7.14
N GLY A 18 -10.54 -4.75 -6.17
CA GLY A 18 -9.91 -3.43 -6.28
C GLY A 18 -10.88 -2.26 -6.24
N ARG A 19 -12.17 -2.50 -5.97
CA ARG A 19 -13.23 -1.48 -6.01
C ARG A 19 -13.28 -0.67 -4.72
N THR A 20 -12.17 -0.05 -4.38
CA THR A 20 -11.96 0.73 -3.15
C THR A 20 -12.96 1.89 -2.96
N ARG A 21 -13.64 2.36 -4.02
CA ARG A 21 -14.79 3.28 -3.89
C ARG A 21 -15.92 2.72 -3.02
N LEU A 22 -16.12 1.40 -3.05
CA LEU A 22 -17.13 0.72 -2.24
C LEU A 22 -16.75 0.68 -0.75
N MET A 23 -15.52 1.02 -0.36
CA MET A 23 -15.12 1.09 1.06
C MET A 23 -16.00 2.06 1.86
N GLY A 24 -16.50 3.13 1.22
CA GLY A 24 -17.48 4.03 1.84
C GLY A 24 -18.76 3.31 2.26
N TYR A 25 -19.28 2.45 1.39
CA TYR A 25 -20.46 1.64 1.70
C TYR A 25 -20.18 0.62 2.81
N VAL A 26 -19.01 -0.03 2.77
CA VAL A 26 -18.60 -0.96 3.85
C VAL A 26 -18.50 -0.23 5.19
N ALA A 27 -17.91 0.96 5.22
CA ALA A 27 -17.79 1.78 6.43
C ALA A 27 -19.17 2.21 6.98
N SER A 28 -20.12 2.55 6.09
CA SER A 28 -21.50 2.86 6.49
C SER A 28 -22.19 1.67 7.15
N VAL A 29 -22.13 0.49 6.53
CA VAL A 29 -22.72 -0.74 7.11
C VAL A 29 -22.05 -1.10 8.44
N ALA A 30 -20.74 -0.97 8.54
CA ALA A 30 -19.99 -1.16 9.79
C ALA A 30 -20.42 -0.16 10.88
N THR A 31 -20.76 1.07 10.50
CA THR A 31 -21.26 2.10 11.41
C THR A 31 -22.66 1.77 11.91
N GLU A 32 -23.56 1.33 11.02
CA GLU A 32 -24.92 0.86 11.37
C GLU A 32 -24.90 -0.33 12.34
N LEU A 33 -23.90 -1.21 12.20
CA LEU A 33 -23.65 -2.33 13.12
C LEU A 33 -22.90 -1.94 14.40
N LYS A 34 -22.66 -0.64 14.62
CA LYS A 34 -22.04 -0.08 15.81
C LYS A 34 -20.64 -0.62 16.09
N LEU A 35 -19.91 -1.00 15.05
CA LEU A 35 -18.54 -1.51 15.18
C LEU A 35 -17.58 -0.43 15.73
N HIS A 36 -17.81 0.83 15.38
CA HIS A 36 -17.08 1.98 15.88
C HIS A 36 -17.32 2.25 17.38
N GLU A 37 -18.55 2.07 17.88
CA GLU A 37 -18.87 2.16 19.31
C GLU A 37 -18.11 1.07 20.09
N ALA A 38 -18.12 -0.17 19.57
CA ALA A 38 -17.37 -1.28 20.15
C ALA A 38 -15.87 -0.98 20.24
N ALA A 39 -15.29 -0.32 19.23
CA ALA A 39 -13.88 0.05 19.22
C ALA A 39 -13.51 1.06 20.32
N ILE A 40 -14.43 1.95 20.71
CA ILE A 40 -14.22 2.87 21.85
C ILE A 40 -14.43 2.12 23.17
N LEU A 41 -15.48 1.31 23.25
CA LEU A 41 -15.91 0.65 24.48
C LEU A 41 -14.86 -0.32 25.03
N ILE A 42 -14.08 -0.98 24.17
CA ILE A 42 -12.97 -1.84 24.64
C ILE A 42 -11.84 -1.07 25.35
N GLY A 43 -11.84 0.26 25.26
CA GLY A 43 -10.90 1.12 25.98
C GLY A 43 -11.36 1.54 27.37
N ASP A 44 -12.62 1.29 27.71
CA ASP A 44 -13.19 1.59 29.01
C ASP A 44 -12.79 0.52 30.03
N GLN A 45 -12.28 0.95 31.18
CA GLN A 45 -11.77 0.06 32.23
C GLN A 45 -12.89 -0.70 32.94
N ASP A 46 -14.09 -0.13 32.98
CA ASP A 46 -15.25 -0.72 33.64
C ASP A 46 -16.02 -1.69 32.72
N THR A 47 -15.66 -1.75 31.44
CA THR A 47 -16.30 -2.63 30.46
C THR A 47 -15.73 -4.04 30.53
N GLU A 48 -16.60 -5.02 30.76
CA GLU A 48 -16.24 -6.43 30.59
C GLU A 48 -16.06 -6.76 29.10
N HIS A 49 -14.87 -7.26 28.75
CA HIS A 49 -14.62 -7.75 27.41
C HIS A 49 -15.45 -9.02 27.16
N THR A 50 -16.20 -9.06 26.07
CA THR A 50 -16.92 -10.27 25.62
C THR A 50 -16.42 -10.70 24.23
N PRO A 51 -16.59 -11.98 23.81
CA PRO A 51 -16.19 -12.42 22.47
C PRO A 51 -16.80 -11.56 21.36
N GLU A 52 -18.07 -11.22 21.49
CA GLU A 52 -18.81 -10.43 20.49
C GLU A 52 -18.29 -8.98 20.41
N LEU A 53 -18.08 -8.33 21.56
CA LEU A 53 -17.55 -6.97 21.62
C LEU A 53 -16.18 -6.88 20.93
N ILE A 54 -15.29 -7.82 21.25
CA ILE A 54 -13.93 -7.86 20.70
C ILE A 54 -13.97 -8.17 19.21
N ALA A 55 -14.85 -9.07 18.75
CA ALA A 55 -15.02 -9.36 17.34
C ALA A 55 -15.50 -8.14 16.54
N LYS A 56 -16.42 -7.34 17.11
CA LYS A 56 -16.90 -6.09 16.51
C LYS A 56 -15.81 -5.02 16.45
N ALA A 57 -15.09 -4.80 17.55
CA ALA A 57 -13.97 -3.87 17.61
C ALA A 57 -12.87 -4.26 16.60
N ARG A 58 -12.51 -5.55 16.54
CA ARG A 58 -11.53 -6.08 15.58
C ARG A 58 -11.91 -5.79 14.13
N ALA A 59 -13.18 -5.97 13.76
CA ALA A 59 -13.66 -5.66 12.42
C ALA A 59 -13.53 -4.16 12.10
N TRP A 60 -13.85 -3.28 13.07
CA TRP A 60 -13.66 -1.84 12.92
C TRP A 60 -12.18 -1.46 12.72
N PHE A 61 -11.29 -1.96 13.57
CA PHE A 61 -9.86 -1.68 13.43
C PHE A 61 -9.26 -2.25 12.15
N THR A 62 -9.78 -3.38 11.66
CA THR A 62 -9.43 -3.92 10.34
C THR A 62 -9.79 -2.95 9.22
N LEU A 63 -10.98 -2.34 9.27
CA LEU A 63 -11.39 -1.30 8.34
C LEU A 63 -10.51 -0.05 8.44
N CYS A 64 -10.15 0.38 9.65
CA CYS A 64 -9.21 1.48 9.87
C CYS A 64 -7.85 1.20 9.23
N CYS A 65 -7.28 0.01 9.41
CA CYS A 65 -6.02 -0.38 8.75
C CYS A 65 -6.12 -0.26 7.22
N LEU A 66 -7.21 -0.77 6.65
CA LEU A 66 -7.42 -0.75 5.20
C LEU A 66 -7.54 0.67 4.67
N ASP A 67 -8.31 1.52 5.35
CA ASP A 67 -8.47 2.92 4.96
C ASP A 67 -7.16 3.71 5.11
N LEU A 68 -6.42 3.47 6.19
CA LEU A 68 -5.07 4.03 6.40
C LEU A 68 -4.13 3.66 5.26
N GLN A 69 -4.14 2.41 4.79
CA GLN A 69 -3.26 1.94 3.72
C GLN A 69 -3.72 2.41 2.34
N THR A 70 -5.02 2.30 2.04
CA THR A 70 -5.55 2.54 0.68
C THR A 70 -5.70 4.03 0.35
N ASN A 71 -5.95 4.87 1.37
CA ASN A 71 -6.25 6.29 1.20
C ASN A 71 -5.16 7.21 1.77
N LEU A 72 -3.88 6.82 1.79
CA LEU A 72 -2.79 7.75 2.13
C LEU A 72 -2.73 8.95 1.16
N SER A 73 -3.07 8.75 -0.11
CA SER A 73 -3.08 9.79 -1.14
C SER A 73 -4.43 10.52 -1.27
N ARG A 74 -5.46 10.13 -0.51
CA ARG A 74 -6.87 10.58 -0.65
C ARG A 74 -7.49 10.93 0.68
N PRO A 75 -8.63 11.62 0.77
CA PRO A 75 -9.34 11.71 2.04
C PRO A 75 -9.63 10.31 2.62
N PHE A 76 -9.47 10.14 3.93
CA PHE A 76 -9.85 8.90 4.60
C PHE A 76 -11.37 8.75 4.55
N VAL A 77 -11.82 7.51 4.33
CA VAL A 77 -13.25 7.17 4.27
C VAL A 77 -13.88 7.20 5.67
N ILE A 78 -13.15 6.69 6.66
CA ILE A 78 -13.59 6.64 8.05
C ILE A 78 -13.40 8.02 8.67
N ASN A 79 -14.53 8.66 8.96
CA ASN A 79 -14.53 9.97 9.60
C ASN A 79 -13.98 9.89 11.03
N ASN A 80 -13.28 10.95 11.46
CA ASN A 80 -12.69 11.07 12.80
C ASN A 80 -11.83 9.88 13.21
N MET A 81 -11.17 9.20 12.26
CA MET A 81 -10.46 7.94 12.50
C MET A 81 -9.51 7.99 13.72
N ARG A 82 -8.82 9.13 13.91
CA ARG A 82 -7.89 9.37 15.04
C ARG A 82 -8.51 9.12 16.42
N GLN A 83 -9.82 9.30 16.57
CA GLN A 83 -10.53 9.04 17.83
C GLN A 83 -10.54 7.55 18.21
N TYR A 84 -10.45 6.65 17.23
CA TYR A 84 -10.50 5.21 17.47
C TYR A 84 -9.09 4.60 17.64
N LEU A 85 -8.11 5.05 16.84
CA LEU A 85 -6.83 4.35 16.69
C LEU A 85 -6.09 4.08 18.00
N GLY A 86 -6.18 4.99 18.98
CA GLY A 86 -5.57 4.84 20.30
C GLY A 86 -6.12 3.67 21.12
N TYR A 87 -7.32 3.17 20.79
CA TYR A 87 -7.97 2.05 21.47
C TYR A 87 -7.59 0.68 20.88
N ALA A 88 -6.93 0.62 19.72
CA ALA A 88 -6.57 -0.66 19.09
C ALA A 88 -5.75 -1.56 20.02
N LYS A 89 -4.86 -0.98 20.84
CA LYS A 89 -4.03 -1.68 21.82
C LYS A 89 -4.82 -2.54 22.81
N TYR A 90 -6.09 -2.24 23.07
CA TYR A 90 -6.91 -3.02 24.00
C TYR A 90 -7.35 -4.37 23.40
N LEU A 91 -7.29 -4.55 22.07
CA LEU A 91 -7.49 -5.86 21.44
C LEU A 91 -6.52 -6.90 21.97
N VAL A 92 -5.22 -6.56 22.06
CA VAL A 92 -4.17 -7.50 22.50
C VAL A 92 -4.11 -7.70 24.01
N MET A 93 -4.79 -6.84 24.78
CA MET A 93 -4.97 -6.96 26.22
C MET A 93 -6.16 -7.84 26.60
N SER A 94 -7.07 -8.09 25.66
CA SER A 94 -8.28 -8.88 25.88
C SER A 94 -8.00 -10.38 26.06
N PRO A 95 -8.76 -11.10 26.92
CA PRO A 95 -8.72 -12.57 26.95
C PRO A 95 -9.24 -13.21 25.65
N TYR A 96 -10.03 -12.49 24.85
CA TYR A 96 -10.57 -12.95 23.55
C TYR A 96 -9.71 -12.50 22.35
N ARG A 97 -8.43 -12.19 22.60
CA ARG A 97 -7.49 -11.80 21.56
C ARG A 97 -7.20 -12.95 20.60
N HIS A 98 -6.94 -12.60 19.35
CA HIS A 98 -6.43 -13.48 18.32
C HIS A 98 -5.06 -13.01 17.84
N PRO A 99 -4.26 -13.89 17.20
CA PRO A 99 -2.98 -13.49 16.63
C PRO A 99 -3.09 -12.26 15.72
N VAL A 100 -4.15 -12.19 14.90
CA VAL A 100 -4.40 -11.06 13.98
C VAL A 100 -4.50 -9.70 14.68
N ASP A 101 -4.85 -9.66 15.97
CA ASP A 101 -4.98 -8.40 16.72
C ASP A 101 -3.65 -7.69 16.90
N ASN A 102 -2.55 -8.43 17.10
CA ASN A 102 -1.22 -7.85 17.18
C ASN A 102 -0.87 -7.14 15.87
N ARG A 103 -1.11 -7.83 14.75
CA ARG A 103 -0.91 -7.28 13.40
C ARG A 103 -1.76 -6.03 13.15
N ILE A 104 -3.03 -6.04 13.54
CA ILE A 104 -3.89 -4.86 13.42
C ILE A 104 -3.31 -3.69 14.22
N CYS A 105 -2.88 -3.94 15.46
CA CYS A 105 -2.26 -2.92 16.30
C CYS A 105 -0.96 -2.38 15.69
N ASP A 106 -0.11 -3.25 15.17
CA ASP A 106 1.17 -2.87 14.57
C ASP A 106 0.96 -2.06 13.29
N CYS A 107 0.04 -2.48 12.42
CA CYS A 107 -0.33 -1.74 11.21
C CYS A 107 -0.92 -0.36 11.54
N ILE A 108 -1.84 -0.27 12.52
CA ILE A 108 -2.37 1.04 12.96
C ILE A 108 -1.25 1.95 13.44
N GLN A 109 -0.36 1.45 14.31
CA GLN A 109 0.75 2.23 14.83
C GLN A 109 1.68 2.73 13.71
N GLY A 110 2.04 1.85 12.77
CA GLY A 110 2.88 2.20 11.64
C GLY A 110 2.21 3.25 10.74
N PHE A 111 1.02 2.93 10.20
CA PHE A 111 0.36 3.82 9.24
C PHE A 111 -0.12 5.14 9.84
N THR A 112 -0.25 5.24 11.16
CA THR A 112 -0.47 6.53 11.83
C THR A 112 0.69 7.50 11.57
N ILE A 113 1.93 7.02 11.44
CA ILE A 113 3.09 7.86 11.08
C ILE A 113 2.87 8.52 9.72
N ALA A 114 2.52 7.73 8.70
CA ALA A 114 2.21 8.23 7.36
C ALA A 114 0.95 9.13 7.34
N GLY A 115 -0.07 8.78 8.12
CA GLY A 115 -1.30 9.57 8.27
C GLY A 115 -1.06 10.93 8.94
N ASP A 116 -0.19 10.99 9.95
CA ASP A 116 0.18 12.23 10.62
C ASP A 116 1.04 13.13 9.73
N LEU A 117 1.96 12.54 8.94
CA LEU A 117 2.70 13.28 7.90
C LEU A 117 1.72 13.94 6.92
N LYS A 118 0.79 13.16 6.37
CA LYS A 118 -0.26 13.65 5.46
C LYS A 118 -1.06 14.83 6.05
N GLY A 119 -1.38 14.79 7.33
CA GLY A 119 -2.11 15.87 8.00
C GLY A 119 -1.29 17.14 8.27
N LYS A 120 0.05 17.02 8.36
CA LYS A 120 0.96 18.15 8.61
C LYS A 120 1.46 18.81 7.32
N LEU A 121 1.55 18.04 6.24
CA LEU A 121 2.16 18.48 4.99
C LEU A 121 1.17 19.27 4.13
N GLN A 122 1.60 20.44 3.63
CA GLN A 122 0.80 21.22 2.69
C GLN A 122 1.26 20.96 1.26
N ASN A 123 0.32 20.68 0.36
CA ASN A 123 0.61 20.42 -1.06
C ASN A 123 1.35 21.57 -1.76
N SER A 124 1.15 22.81 -1.32
CA SER A 124 1.87 23.99 -1.84
C SER A 124 3.37 23.93 -1.56
N GLN A 125 3.77 23.48 -0.35
CA GLN A 125 5.17 23.40 0.07
C GLN A 125 5.93 22.33 -0.71
N MET A 126 5.26 21.24 -1.08
CA MET A 126 5.85 20.16 -1.87
C MET A 126 6.19 20.55 -3.30
N ARG A 127 5.57 21.60 -3.84
CA ARG A 127 5.83 22.11 -5.20
C ARG A 127 6.95 23.16 -5.26
N CYS A 128 7.46 23.62 -4.11
CA CYS A 128 8.55 24.58 -4.07
C CYS A 128 9.86 23.99 -4.61
N LYS A 129 10.63 24.81 -5.33
CA LYS A 129 11.96 24.47 -5.86
C LYS A 129 12.93 25.58 -5.43
N PRO A 130 13.87 25.32 -4.50
CA PRO A 130 14.10 24.05 -3.80
C PRO A 130 13.03 23.73 -2.74
N LEU A 131 13.03 22.49 -2.22
CA LEU A 131 12.21 22.10 -1.07
C LEU A 131 12.54 22.94 0.17
N PRO A 132 11.52 23.39 0.93
CA PRO A 132 11.75 24.08 2.20
C PRO A 132 12.40 23.14 3.23
N GLN A 133 13.34 23.66 4.03
CA GLN A 133 14.03 22.87 5.07
C GLN A 133 13.05 22.20 6.05
N ALA A 134 11.99 22.90 6.45
CA ALA A 134 10.98 22.34 7.35
C ALA A 134 10.26 21.11 6.76
N VAL A 135 10.10 21.04 5.43
CA VAL A 135 9.56 19.86 4.75
C VAL A 135 10.57 18.73 4.76
N ILE A 136 11.84 19.04 4.46
CA ILE A 136 12.94 18.06 4.47
C ILE A 136 13.07 17.42 5.87
N ASP A 137 13.05 18.22 6.93
CA ASP A 137 13.12 17.74 8.32
C ASP A 137 11.91 16.88 8.67
N LEU A 138 10.71 17.29 8.25
CA LEU A 138 9.48 16.52 8.48
C LEU A 138 9.51 15.17 7.76
N LEU A 139 9.98 15.13 6.51
CA LEU A 139 10.12 13.88 5.75
C LEU A 139 11.15 12.95 6.40
N ASN A 140 12.34 13.45 6.73
CA ASN A 140 13.37 12.66 7.40
C ASN A 140 12.91 12.12 8.76
N SER A 141 12.28 12.96 9.60
CA SER A 141 11.78 12.51 10.91
C SER A 141 10.70 11.44 10.79
N SER A 142 9.86 11.52 9.75
CA SER A 142 8.80 10.54 9.49
C SER A 142 9.39 9.24 8.93
N ASP A 143 10.41 9.35 8.07
CA ASP A 143 11.17 8.23 7.52
C ASP A 143 11.89 7.43 8.62
N GLU A 144 12.56 8.11 9.55
CA GLU A 144 13.22 7.54 10.73
C GLU A 144 12.22 6.92 11.72
N ALA A 145 11.04 7.55 11.89
CA ALA A 145 9.99 7.01 12.74
C ALA A 145 9.48 5.66 12.24
N VAL A 146 9.40 5.45 10.91
CA VAL A 146 9.04 4.15 10.33
C VAL A 146 10.12 3.10 10.59
N ASP A 147 11.40 3.46 10.50
CA ASP A 147 12.51 2.55 10.82
C ASP A 147 12.46 2.12 12.30
N LYS A 148 12.24 3.09 13.20
CA LYS A 148 12.07 2.83 14.63
C LYS A 148 10.87 1.92 14.90
N TRP A 149 9.73 2.19 14.26
CA TRP A 149 8.55 1.34 14.37
C TRP A 149 8.84 -0.11 13.95
N LEU A 150 9.46 -0.31 12.79
CA LEU A 150 9.78 -1.67 12.32
C LEU A 150 10.74 -2.37 13.29
N HIS A 151 11.76 -1.66 13.77
CA HIS A 151 12.72 -2.21 14.74
C HIS A 151 12.02 -2.63 16.04
N GLU A 152 11.15 -1.78 16.58
CA GLU A 152 10.40 -2.07 17.80
C GLU A 152 9.47 -3.26 17.62
N VAL A 153 8.70 -3.30 16.53
CA VAL A 153 7.79 -4.41 16.28
C VAL A 153 8.57 -5.70 16.08
N THR A 154 9.65 -5.68 15.29
CA THR A 154 10.51 -6.85 15.01
C THR A 154 11.16 -7.42 16.27
N ASN A 155 11.62 -6.56 17.18
CA ASN A 155 12.27 -7.00 18.43
C ASN A 155 11.29 -7.33 19.55
N LYS A 156 10.03 -6.89 19.43
CA LYS A 156 8.92 -7.25 20.34
C LYS A 156 8.03 -8.35 19.75
N VAL A 157 8.42 -8.96 18.61
CA VAL A 157 7.58 -9.94 17.89
C VAL A 157 7.11 -11.05 18.81
N HIS A 158 5.79 -11.21 18.88
CA HIS A 158 5.16 -12.34 19.56
C HIS A 158 5.69 -13.66 18.99
N PRO A 159 6.09 -14.66 19.82
CA PRO A 159 6.72 -15.91 19.37
C PRO A 159 5.97 -16.65 18.25
N LEU A 160 4.64 -16.49 18.17
CA LEU A 160 3.79 -17.05 17.10
C LEU A 160 4.11 -16.55 15.67
N TYR A 161 4.75 -15.40 15.50
CA TYR A 161 5.22 -14.97 14.17
C TYR A 161 6.62 -15.50 13.85
N GLN A 162 7.32 -16.05 14.85
CA GLN A 162 8.59 -16.74 14.65
C GLN A 162 8.40 -18.19 14.19
N THR A 163 7.17 -18.71 14.23
CA THR A 163 6.85 -20.11 13.90
C THR A 163 6.47 -20.36 12.44
N PHE A 164 6.40 -19.34 11.59
CA PHE A 164 6.15 -19.55 10.15
C PHE A 164 7.36 -20.21 9.49
N SER A 165 7.14 -21.21 8.63
CA SER A 165 8.21 -21.94 7.94
C SER A 165 8.96 -21.04 6.96
N GLU A 166 8.26 -20.18 6.24
CA GLU A 166 8.84 -19.29 5.22
C GLU A 166 9.40 -18.00 5.84
N LYS A 167 10.62 -17.61 5.45
CA LYS A 167 11.28 -16.37 5.91
C LYS A 167 10.42 -15.13 5.65
N GLN A 168 9.69 -15.12 4.55
CA GLN A 168 8.87 -13.99 4.11
C GLN A 168 7.57 -13.88 4.92
N ASP A 169 7.03 -15.01 5.38
CA ASP A 169 5.95 -15.06 6.37
C ASP A 169 6.38 -14.67 7.78
N ARG A 170 7.68 -14.74 8.11
CA ARG A 170 8.21 -14.14 9.35
C ARG A 170 8.36 -12.62 9.24
N ASN A 171 8.46 -12.14 8.01
CA ASN A 171 8.72 -10.75 7.64
C ASN A 171 7.46 -10.06 7.07
N ARG A 172 6.26 -10.45 7.54
CA ARG A 172 4.98 -9.97 7.00
C ARG A 172 4.83 -8.45 6.95
N LEU A 173 5.50 -7.75 7.86
CA LEU A 173 5.47 -6.30 7.97
C LEU A 173 6.44 -5.57 7.00
N LEU A 174 7.25 -6.30 6.22
CA LEU A 174 8.13 -5.66 5.24
C LEU A 174 7.37 -4.96 4.11
N VAL A 175 6.22 -5.49 3.69
CA VAL A 175 5.38 -4.83 2.67
C VAL A 175 4.75 -3.53 3.23
N PRO A 176 4.07 -3.55 4.39
CA PRO A 176 3.64 -2.31 5.07
C PRO A 176 4.78 -1.31 5.31
N PHE A 177 5.93 -1.78 5.79
CA PHE A 177 7.13 -0.96 5.99
C PHE A 177 7.57 -0.29 4.69
N GLY A 178 7.82 -1.08 3.64
CA GLY A 178 8.24 -0.58 2.34
C GLY A 178 7.21 0.39 1.77
N PHE A 179 5.92 0.14 1.96
CA PHE A 179 4.87 1.02 1.47
C PHE A 179 4.83 2.37 2.19
N MET A 180 5.02 2.40 3.51
CA MET A 180 5.14 3.65 4.25
C MET A 180 6.38 4.44 3.84
N LYS A 181 7.55 3.79 3.72
CA LYS A 181 8.79 4.43 3.27
C LYS A 181 8.64 4.95 1.83
N LEU A 182 8.02 4.16 0.95
CA LEU A 182 7.69 4.57 -0.41
C LEU A 182 6.80 5.82 -0.42
N TYR A 183 5.72 5.83 0.35
CA TYR A 183 4.82 6.98 0.44
C TYR A 183 5.55 8.21 0.93
N ILE A 184 6.19 8.15 2.11
CA ILE A 184 6.87 9.28 2.75
C ILE A 184 7.91 9.89 1.82
N ASN A 185 8.87 9.07 1.36
CA ASN A 185 9.96 9.57 0.52
C ASN A 185 9.46 9.94 -0.88
N GLY A 186 8.47 9.22 -1.41
CA GLY A 186 7.95 9.43 -2.76
C GLY A 186 7.14 10.72 -2.94
N LEU A 187 6.69 11.35 -1.84
CA LEU A 187 6.00 12.64 -1.89
C LEU A 187 6.83 13.72 -2.60
N VAL A 188 8.17 13.65 -2.53
CA VAL A 188 9.05 14.62 -3.20
C VAL A 188 8.98 14.59 -4.73
N LEU A 189 8.27 13.64 -5.33
CA LEU A 189 8.03 13.67 -6.77
C LEU A 189 6.99 14.75 -7.14
N GLN A 190 6.22 15.24 -6.17
CA GLN A 190 5.25 16.31 -6.40
C GLN A 190 5.93 17.59 -6.89
N GLY A 191 5.42 18.12 -8.00
CA GLY A 191 5.95 19.35 -8.62
C GLY A 191 7.16 19.13 -9.54
N MET A 192 7.65 17.90 -9.69
CA MET A 192 8.70 17.56 -10.65
C MET A 192 8.05 17.24 -12.00
N GLY A 193 8.44 17.98 -13.05
CA GLY A 193 7.94 17.78 -14.41
C GLY A 193 9.03 17.38 -15.41
N SER A 194 10.30 17.65 -15.11
CA SER A 194 11.43 17.31 -15.96
C SER A 194 12.67 16.84 -15.16
N PRO A 195 13.63 16.18 -15.82
CA PRO A 195 14.93 15.87 -15.20
C PRO A 195 15.71 17.12 -14.75
N ASP A 196 15.54 18.25 -15.45
CA ASP A 196 16.20 19.51 -15.10
C ASP A 196 15.74 20.04 -13.74
N ASP A 197 14.47 19.80 -13.39
CA ASP A 197 13.92 20.16 -12.07
C ASP A 197 14.68 19.47 -10.93
N LEU A 198 15.05 18.19 -11.11
CA LEU A 198 15.82 17.43 -10.12
C LEU A 198 17.27 17.93 -10.01
N THR A 199 17.84 18.38 -11.12
CA THR A 199 19.19 18.98 -11.11
C THR A 199 19.21 20.29 -10.31
N SER A 200 18.11 21.04 -10.33
CA SER A 200 17.96 22.30 -9.56
C SER A 200 17.67 22.08 -8.06
N ASP A 201 17.22 20.89 -7.66
CA ASP A 201 16.89 20.54 -6.28
C ASP A 201 17.43 19.14 -5.92
N PRO A 202 18.76 19.00 -5.76
CA PRO A 202 19.41 17.70 -5.60
C PRO A 202 19.00 16.95 -4.32
N VAL A 203 18.42 17.65 -3.33
CA VAL A 203 17.92 17.02 -2.10
C VAL A 203 16.83 15.99 -2.41
N ARG A 204 16.00 16.24 -3.44
CA ARG A 204 14.93 15.31 -3.86
C ARG A 204 15.47 13.99 -4.38
N ILE A 205 16.69 13.97 -4.94
CA ILE A 205 17.28 12.78 -5.55
C ILE A 205 17.43 11.67 -4.50
N GLU A 206 17.92 12.00 -3.30
CA GLU A 206 18.12 11.01 -2.25
C GLU A 206 16.79 10.44 -1.73
N PHE A 207 15.77 11.29 -1.56
CA PHE A 207 14.41 10.83 -1.23
C PHE A 207 13.84 9.93 -2.33
N ILE A 208 13.96 10.28 -3.60
CA ILE A 208 13.51 9.45 -4.73
C ILE A 208 14.23 8.10 -4.72
N ARG A 209 15.54 8.07 -4.46
CA ARG A 209 16.33 6.84 -4.37
C ARG A 209 15.81 5.92 -3.26
N ARG A 210 15.57 6.44 -2.05
CA ARG A 210 14.98 5.69 -0.93
C ARG A 210 13.58 5.16 -1.25
N ALA A 211 12.76 5.97 -1.93
CA ALA A 211 11.43 5.56 -2.37
C ALA A 211 11.50 4.41 -3.39
N LEU A 212 12.42 4.47 -4.36
CA LEU A 212 12.64 3.43 -5.36
C LEU A 212 13.23 2.14 -4.76
N ASP A 213 14.12 2.27 -3.78
CA ASP A 213 14.62 1.13 -3.00
C ASP A 213 13.46 0.46 -2.21
N SER A 214 12.57 1.26 -1.63
CA SER A 214 11.37 0.76 -0.94
C SER A 214 10.36 0.10 -1.89
N ALA A 215 10.15 0.66 -3.08
CA ALA A 215 9.34 0.05 -4.13
C ALA A 215 9.92 -1.31 -4.57
N SER A 216 11.25 -1.38 -4.73
CA SER A 216 11.94 -2.64 -5.07
C SER A 216 11.77 -3.68 -3.96
N LEU A 217 11.89 -3.28 -2.69
CA LEU A 217 11.66 -4.15 -1.54
C LEU A 217 10.25 -4.75 -1.54
N ILE A 218 9.21 -3.96 -1.82
CA ILE A 218 7.82 -4.45 -1.91
C ILE A 218 7.70 -5.53 -2.98
N VAL A 219 8.19 -5.24 -4.20
CA VAL A 219 8.12 -6.17 -5.33
C VAL A 219 8.89 -7.46 -5.03
N GLU A 220 10.13 -7.36 -4.56
CA GLU A 220 10.96 -8.53 -4.21
C GLU A 220 10.31 -9.38 -3.13
N THR A 221 9.82 -8.75 -2.06
CA THR A 221 9.19 -9.44 -0.94
C THR A 221 7.96 -10.23 -1.38
N GLN A 222 7.20 -9.73 -2.36
CA GLN A 222 6.01 -10.44 -2.86
C GLN A 222 6.35 -11.46 -3.95
N HIS A 223 7.33 -11.18 -4.81
CA HIS A 223 7.73 -12.06 -5.91
C HIS A 223 8.42 -13.33 -5.41
N ASP A 224 9.28 -13.23 -4.40
CA ASP A 224 10.08 -14.36 -3.91
C ASP A 224 9.26 -15.38 -3.11
N SER A 225 7.99 -15.11 -2.76
CA SER A 225 7.13 -16.03 -1.99
C SER A 225 6.01 -16.58 -2.85
N THR A 226 6.03 -17.89 -3.05
CA THR A 226 4.96 -18.63 -3.72
C THR A 226 3.64 -18.54 -2.95
N SER A 227 3.68 -18.46 -1.61
CA SER A 227 2.49 -18.26 -0.78
C SER A 227 1.87 -16.87 -1.00
N PHE A 228 2.69 -15.83 -1.19
CA PHE A 228 2.24 -14.47 -1.50
C PHE A 228 1.73 -14.34 -2.92
N ARG A 229 2.40 -14.91 -3.92
CA ARG A 229 1.90 -14.88 -5.30
C ARG A 229 0.53 -15.56 -5.43
N ARG A 230 0.28 -16.64 -4.68
CA ARG A 230 -1.04 -17.29 -4.59
C ARG A 230 -2.08 -16.50 -3.80
N ALA A 231 -1.66 -15.77 -2.77
CA ALA A 231 -2.54 -15.00 -1.89
C ALA A 231 -2.72 -13.53 -2.30
N PHE A 232 -2.16 -13.12 -3.44
CA PHE A 232 -2.04 -11.75 -3.94
C PHE A 232 -3.33 -10.91 -3.88
N LYS A 233 -4.50 -11.58 -3.92
CA LYS A 233 -5.82 -10.94 -3.98
C LYS A 233 -6.58 -10.87 -2.65
N TYR A 234 -6.12 -11.53 -1.59
CA TYR A 234 -6.99 -11.87 -0.45
C TYR A 234 -6.57 -11.28 0.91
N SER A 235 -5.53 -10.44 0.98
CA SER A 235 -5.04 -9.99 2.28
C SER A 235 -4.70 -8.51 2.36
N ILE A 236 -4.78 -7.99 3.58
CA ILE A 236 -4.55 -6.59 3.94
C ILE A 236 -3.06 -6.22 3.82
N ASP A 237 -2.16 -7.10 4.28
CA ASP A 237 -0.70 -6.82 4.31
C ASP A 237 -0.02 -7.14 2.98
N TYR A 238 -0.67 -7.97 2.15
CA TYR A 238 -0.15 -8.43 0.86
C TYR A 238 -1.07 -8.02 -0.28
N ALA A 239 -1.76 -6.90 -0.11
CA ALA A 239 -2.69 -6.39 -1.10
C ALA A 239 -1.95 -6.05 -2.40
N GLY A 240 -2.67 -6.14 -3.53
CA GLY A 240 -2.22 -5.56 -4.79
C GLY A 240 -2.01 -4.04 -4.71
N VAL A 241 -2.53 -3.36 -3.68
CA VAL A 241 -2.41 -1.91 -3.51
C VAL A 241 -0.96 -1.46 -3.29
N PRO A 242 -0.21 -1.90 -2.24
CA PRO A 242 1.22 -1.59 -2.12
C PRO A 242 2.03 -1.93 -3.37
N LEU A 243 1.78 -3.08 -4.00
CA LEU A 243 2.48 -3.48 -5.21
C LEU A 243 2.21 -2.51 -6.35
N TYR A 244 0.94 -2.16 -6.57
CA TYR A 244 0.54 -1.20 -7.60
C TYR A 244 1.20 0.15 -7.36
N TYR A 245 1.14 0.70 -6.14
CA TYR A 245 1.81 1.95 -5.80
C TYR A 245 3.33 1.88 -6.04
N ALA A 246 3.98 0.76 -5.72
CA ALA A 246 5.40 0.57 -5.98
C ALA A 246 5.71 0.64 -7.49
N ILE A 247 4.94 -0.07 -8.31
CA ILE A 247 5.15 -0.09 -9.78
C ILE A 247 4.82 1.26 -10.39
N SER A 248 3.69 1.86 -10.04
CA SER A 248 3.30 3.18 -10.52
C SER A 248 4.35 4.23 -10.16
N PHE A 249 4.94 4.15 -8.96
CA PHE A 249 6.01 5.04 -8.57
C PHE A 249 7.27 4.81 -9.40
N ILE A 250 7.68 3.55 -9.62
CA ILE A 250 8.83 3.23 -10.50
C ILE A 250 8.62 3.81 -11.90
N LEU A 251 7.47 3.55 -12.52
CA LEU A 251 7.16 4.01 -13.88
C LEU A 251 7.10 5.55 -13.99
N LYS A 252 6.67 6.25 -12.92
CA LYS A 252 6.61 7.72 -12.88
C LYS A 252 7.97 8.37 -12.57
N ALA A 253 8.72 7.82 -11.62
CA ALA A 253 9.98 8.40 -11.16
C ALA A 253 11.14 8.11 -12.11
N LEU A 254 11.14 6.95 -12.77
CA LEU A 254 12.28 6.50 -13.58
C LEU A 254 12.59 7.44 -14.76
N PRO A 255 11.62 7.94 -15.57
CA PRO A 255 11.91 8.92 -16.62
C PRO A 255 12.55 10.22 -16.12
N LEU A 256 12.33 10.57 -14.86
CA LEU A 256 12.86 11.80 -14.26
C LEU A 256 14.25 11.57 -13.66
N ALA A 257 14.44 10.42 -13.01
CA ALA A 257 15.62 10.15 -12.19
C ALA A 257 16.64 9.18 -12.82
N TYR A 258 16.45 8.74 -14.08
CA TYR A 258 17.26 7.69 -14.72
C TYR A 258 18.77 7.93 -14.70
N SER A 259 19.23 9.18 -14.68
CA SER A 259 20.65 9.54 -14.59
C SER A 259 21.26 9.32 -13.19
N PHE A 260 20.43 9.13 -12.17
CA PHE A 260 20.83 9.04 -10.77
C PHE A 260 20.53 7.68 -10.12
N VAL A 261 19.83 6.78 -10.82
CA VAL A 261 19.41 5.47 -10.31
C VAL A 261 19.72 4.38 -11.33
N ASP A 262 19.66 3.11 -10.93
CA ASP A 262 19.82 1.97 -11.85
C ASP A 262 18.49 1.64 -12.56
N PRO A 263 18.31 2.02 -13.84
CA PRO A 263 17.06 1.78 -14.55
C PRO A 263 16.83 0.29 -14.81
N ARG A 264 17.91 -0.47 -15.04
CA ARG A 264 17.82 -1.90 -15.36
C ARG A 264 17.27 -2.69 -14.17
N ARG A 265 17.77 -2.39 -12.97
CA ARG A 265 17.24 -3.00 -11.74
C ARG A 265 15.75 -2.71 -11.59
N LEU A 266 15.33 -1.46 -11.79
CA LEU A 266 13.94 -1.04 -11.61
C LEU A 266 12.99 -1.62 -12.67
N LEU A 267 13.41 -1.68 -13.93
CA LEU A 267 12.64 -2.33 -15.00
C LEU A 267 12.52 -3.85 -14.79
N THR A 268 13.51 -4.48 -14.15
CA THR A 268 13.40 -5.88 -13.73
C THR A 268 12.32 -6.06 -12.67
N ARG A 269 12.16 -5.09 -11.74
CA ARG A 269 11.07 -5.12 -10.75
C ARG A 269 9.69 -4.98 -11.40
N VAL A 270 9.57 -4.13 -12.42
CA VAL A 270 8.31 -4.03 -13.21
C VAL A 270 7.99 -5.36 -13.90
N GLU A 271 9.00 -6.06 -14.42
CA GLU A 271 8.79 -7.38 -15.02
C GLU A 271 8.35 -8.45 -14.01
N GLN A 272 9.01 -8.52 -12.86
CA GLN A 272 8.62 -9.43 -11.78
C GLN A 272 7.18 -9.18 -11.32
N ALA A 273 6.77 -7.92 -11.27
CA ALA A 273 5.37 -7.58 -11.01
C ALA A 273 4.44 -8.07 -12.12
N ALA A 274 4.79 -7.89 -13.39
CA ALA A 274 4.00 -8.42 -14.50
C ALA A 274 3.84 -9.94 -14.41
N GLU A 275 4.88 -10.68 -14.02
CA GLU A 275 4.80 -12.12 -13.74
C GLU A 275 3.81 -12.43 -12.60
N MET A 276 3.84 -11.68 -11.51
CA MET A 276 2.87 -11.85 -10.40
C MET A 276 1.42 -11.62 -10.83
N PHE A 277 1.16 -10.58 -11.64
CA PHE A 277 -0.18 -10.33 -12.16
C PHE A 277 -0.63 -11.42 -13.13
N ASP A 278 0.28 -11.96 -13.94
CA ASP A 278 0.02 -13.06 -14.87
C ASP A 278 -0.32 -14.35 -14.12
N GLU A 279 0.48 -14.74 -13.12
CA GLU A 279 0.19 -15.86 -12.21
C GLU A 279 -1.14 -15.67 -11.46
N GLY A 280 -1.48 -14.41 -11.14
CA GLY A 280 -2.74 -14.03 -10.54
C GLY A 280 -3.94 -14.06 -11.50
N GLY A 281 -3.77 -14.39 -12.78
CA GLY A 281 -4.85 -14.39 -13.77
C GLY A 281 -5.31 -12.99 -14.21
N ALA A 282 -4.51 -11.95 -13.99
CA ALA A 282 -4.75 -10.59 -14.46
C ALA A 282 -3.88 -10.30 -15.70
N GLN A 283 -4.15 -11.04 -16.78
CA GLN A 283 -3.33 -11.02 -18.01
C GLN A 283 -3.25 -9.64 -18.66
N ASP A 284 -4.36 -8.89 -18.68
CA ASP A 284 -4.38 -7.55 -19.26
C ASP A 284 -3.45 -6.59 -18.52
N THR A 285 -3.50 -6.60 -17.18
CA THR A 285 -2.59 -5.84 -16.33
C THR A 285 -1.14 -6.25 -16.54
N ALA A 286 -0.85 -7.56 -16.62
CA ALA A 286 0.49 -8.05 -16.90
C ALA A 286 1.03 -7.55 -18.26
N ASN A 287 0.19 -7.57 -19.29
CA ASN A 287 0.55 -7.10 -20.62
C ASN A 287 0.74 -5.58 -20.68
N GLU A 288 -0.09 -4.81 -19.96
CA GLU A 288 0.09 -3.37 -19.82
C GLU A 288 1.42 -3.02 -19.17
N LEU A 289 1.77 -3.66 -18.05
CA LEU A 289 3.05 -3.44 -17.37
C LEU A 289 4.25 -3.76 -18.24
N ARG A 290 4.17 -4.80 -19.08
CA ARG A 290 5.23 -5.14 -20.05
C ARG A 290 5.38 -4.05 -21.10
N ARG A 291 4.28 -3.51 -21.63
CA ARG A 291 4.32 -2.40 -22.59
C ARG A 291 4.91 -1.14 -21.97
N ASP A 292 4.51 -0.81 -20.75
CA ASP A 292 5.04 0.35 -20.02
C ASP A 292 6.52 0.19 -19.71
N ARG A 293 6.95 -1.00 -19.29
CA ARG A 293 8.37 -1.32 -19.11
C ARG A 293 9.16 -1.07 -20.39
N ASP A 294 8.69 -1.56 -21.53
CA ASP A 294 9.39 -1.41 -22.81
C ASP A 294 9.44 0.05 -23.27
N ARG A 295 8.34 0.79 -23.07
CA ARG A 295 8.27 2.23 -23.33
C ARG A 295 9.30 3.00 -22.49
N ILE A 296 9.37 2.71 -21.19
CA ILE A 296 10.30 3.40 -20.27
C ILE A 296 11.75 2.98 -20.54
N ALA A 297 11.99 1.73 -20.92
CA ALA A 297 13.31 1.26 -21.35
C ALA A 297 13.81 2.04 -22.57
N ALA A 298 12.95 2.28 -23.56
CA ALA A 298 13.29 3.11 -24.71
C ALA A 298 13.58 4.57 -24.32
N LEU A 299 12.75 5.17 -23.46
CA LEU A 299 12.96 6.55 -22.98
C LEU A 299 14.26 6.72 -22.20
N THR A 300 14.65 5.72 -21.43
CA THR A 300 15.87 5.73 -20.60
C THR A 300 17.09 5.14 -21.31
N GLN A 301 16.95 4.74 -22.58
CA GLN A 301 18.00 4.07 -23.37
C GLN A 301 18.59 2.83 -22.69
N THR A 302 17.76 2.11 -21.92
CA THR A 302 18.18 0.94 -21.14
C THR A 302 18.08 -0.32 -21.98
N VAL A 303 19.20 -1.05 -22.12
CA VAL A 303 19.22 -2.35 -22.81
C VAL A 303 18.64 -3.44 -21.90
N LEU A 304 17.52 -4.03 -22.32
CA LEU A 304 16.89 -5.16 -21.64
C LEU A 304 17.29 -6.49 -22.30
N THR A 305 17.39 -7.56 -21.50
CA THR A 305 17.64 -8.91 -22.01
C THR A 305 16.38 -9.42 -22.74
N PRO A 306 16.50 -10.02 -23.94
CA PRO A 306 15.35 -10.58 -24.66
C PRO A 306 14.64 -11.68 -23.83
N ARG A 307 13.31 -11.65 -23.82
CA ARG A 307 12.47 -12.61 -23.10
C ARG A 307 12.48 -13.96 -23.81
N THR A 308 12.72 -15.06 -23.09
CA THR A 308 12.37 -16.40 -23.58
C THR A 308 10.88 -16.59 -23.27
N ILE A 309 10.02 -16.56 -24.30
CA ILE A 309 8.59 -16.83 -24.13
C ILE A 309 8.43 -18.30 -23.75
N GLN A 310 8.26 -18.59 -22.47
CA GLN A 310 7.73 -19.88 -22.05
C GLN A 310 6.21 -19.75 -22.05
N ASN A 311 5.55 -20.35 -23.03
CA ASN A 311 4.11 -20.57 -23.00
C ASN A 311 3.83 -21.68 -21.97
N PRO A 312 3.19 -21.41 -20.82
CA PRO A 312 2.63 -22.49 -20.03
C PRO A 312 1.25 -22.79 -20.63
N SER A 313 1.23 -23.66 -21.64
CA SER A 313 0.01 -24.39 -22.01
C SER A 313 -0.31 -25.36 -20.88
N GLY A 314 -1.21 -24.95 -19.99
CA GLY A 314 -1.77 -25.78 -18.95
C GLY A 314 -3.18 -25.29 -18.61
N ASP A 315 -4.18 -25.95 -19.19
CA ASP A 315 -5.59 -25.71 -18.93
C ASP A 315 -5.90 -25.80 -17.42
N ILE A 316 -6.48 -24.74 -16.86
CA ILE A 316 -7.32 -24.81 -15.66
C ILE A 316 -8.72 -24.37 -16.08
N PRO A 317 -9.64 -25.31 -16.38
CA PRO A 317 -11.02 -24.94 -16.69
C PRO A 317 -11.83 -24.84 -15.40
N LEU A 318 -12.20 -23.60 -15.05
CA LEU A 318 -13.41 -23.21 -14.31
C LEU A 318 -13.73 -21.78 -14.74
N GLY A 319 -14.04 -21.64 -16.03
CA GLY A 319 -14.55 -20.41 -16.60
C GLY A 319 -15.89 -20.03 -15.98
N GLU A 320 -16.12 -18.71 -15.93
CA GLU A 320 -17.42 -18.06 -15.78
C GLU A 320 -18.06 -18.05 -14.38
N LEU A 321 -17.44 -17.33 -13.43
CA LEU A 321 -18.26 -16.68 -12.40
C LEU A 321 -17.87 -15.24 -12.03
N PHE A 322 -16.68 -14.76 -12.38
CA PHE A 322 -16.31 -13.37 -12.17
C PHE A 322 -15.40 -12.89 -13.29
N ASP A 323 -16.00 -12.31 -14.34
CA ASP A 323 -15.31 -11.36 -15.21
C ASP A 323 -14.76 -10.28 -14.30
N ILE A 324 -13.46 -10.34 -14.04
CA ILE A 324 -12.77 -9.34 -13.23
C ILE A 324 -12.74 -8.08 -14.10
N PRO A 325 -13.47 -7.01 -13.73
CA PRO A 325 -13.30 -5.73 -14.41
C PRO A 325 -11.83 -5.36 -14.30
N SER A 326 -11.23 -4.83 -15.37
CA SER A 326 -9.83 -4.46 -15.33
C SER A 326 -9.61 -3.58 -14.08
N PHE A 327 -8.73 -4.02 -13.18
CA PHE A 327 -8.37 -3.29 -11.96
C PHE A 327 -7.95 -1.85 -12.31
N ILE A 328 -7.55 -1.65 -13.58
CA ILE A 328 -7.05 -0.43 -14.18
C ILE A 328 -8.16 0.48 -14.71
N GLU A 329 -9.26 0.03 -15.34
CA GLU A 329 -10.31 0.96 -15.83
C GLU A 329 -11.06 1.65 -14.69
N ASP A 330 -11.40 0.90 -13.63
CA ASP A 330 -12.02 1.47 -12.42
C ASP A 330 -11.01 2.31 -11.60
N MET A 331 -9.69 2.12 -11.81
CA MET A 331 -8.61 2.98 -11.30
C MET A 331 -8.11 4.07 -12.27
N GLN A 332 -8.48 4.10 -13.54
CA GLN A 332 -8.15 5.21 -14.45
C GLN A 332 -8.97 6.45 -14.11
N THR A 333 -10.16 6.25 -13.55
CA THR A 333 -10.90 7.31 -12.86
C THR A 333 -10.25 7.72 -11.51
N TRP A 334 -9.09 7.16 -11.15
CA TRP A 334 -8.26 7.56 -9.99
C TRP A 334 -7.17 8.57 -10.35
N ASP A 335 -6.92 8.80 -11.64
CA ASP A 335 -6.02 9.86 -12.14
C ASP A 335 -6.51 11.27 -11.83
N GLU A 336 -7.77 11.46 -11.44
CA GLU A 336 -8.27 12.80 -11.10
C GLU A 336 -7.67 13.38 -9.79
N ASN A 337 -7.02 12.58 -8.94
CA ASN A 337 -6.43 13.08 -7.68
C ASN A 337 -5.02 12.55 -7.36
N PHE A 338 -4.28 12.12 -8.37
CA PHE A 338 -2.81 12.17 -8.37
C PHE A 338 -2.47 13.06 -9.56
N PRO A 339 -1.73 14.18 -9.40
CA PRO A 339 -1.88 15.35 -10.28
C PRO A 339 -1.80 14.96 -11.76
N ALA A 340 -2.96 14.97 -12.42
CA ALA A 340 -3.07 14.99 -13.86
C ALA A 340 -2.26 16.20 -14.34
N LEU A 341 -1.20 15.92 -15.09
CA LEU A 341 -0.46 16.93 -15.82
C LEU A 341 -1.46 17.54 -16.80
N GLY A 342 -1.88 18.78 -16.52
CA GLY A 342 -2.63 19.57 -17.47
C GLY A 342 -1.86 19.59 -18.79
N ILE A 343 -2.48 19.02 -19.83
CA ILE A 343 -2.06 19.19 -21.21
C ILE A 343 -2.17 20.69 -21.50
N PHE A 344 -1.10 21.27 -22.06
CA PHE A 344 -1.04 22.66 -22.49
C PHE A 344 -2.25 23.07 -23.34
N PRO A 345 -2.70 24.34 -23.28
CA PRO A 345 -3.49 24.90 -24.35
C PRO A 345 -2.59 25.05 -25.59
N SER A 346 -2.90 24.33 -26.65
CA SER A 346 -2.53 24.75 -28.01
C SER A 346 -3.42 25.93 -28.40
N GLU A 347 -2.81 26.91 -29.07
CA GLU A 347 -3.48 28.09 -29.67
C GLU A 347 -4.76 27.79 -30.43
#